data_AF-A0A1Q7LDI8-F1
#
_entry.id   AF-A0A1Q7LDI8-F1
#
_cell.length_a   1.000
_cell.length_b   1.000
_cell.length_c   1.000
_cell.angle_alpha   90.00
_cell.angle_beta   90.00
_cell.angle_gamma   90.00
#
_symmetry.space_group_name_H-M   'P 1'
#
loop_
_entity.id
_entity.type
_entity.pdbx_description
1 polymer ?
#
loop_
_entity_poly.entity_id
_entity_poly.type
_entity_poly.pdbx_seq_one_letter_code
_entity_poly.pdbx_strand_id
1 'polypeptide(L)'
;MQILIPHLRIAAHRNVWGPKQKITVEEAIRVGTLNGAYASYEENLKGSIEAGKLADLVVIDRDPLKENPSTLVTIPVERTMAGGRWTFES
;
A
#
# COMPACT_ATOMS: atom_id res chain seq x y z
N MET A 1 9.18 -2.60 4.19
CA MET A 1 7.75 -2.41 3.89
C MET A 1 6.93 -2.80 5.12
N GLN A 2 6.44 -1.81 5.87
CA GLN A 2 5.29 -1.91 6.78
C GLN A 2 4.82 -0.47 7.02
N ILE A 3 3.70 -0.07 6.42
CA ILE A 3 2.95 1.09 6.87
C ILE A 3 1.52 0.60 7.08
N LEU A 4 1.13 0.57 8.36
CA LEU A 4 -0.24 0.41 8.82
C LEU A 4 -1.06 1.55 8.22
N ILE A 5 -1.83 1.26 7.17
CA ILE A 5 -2.82 2.18 6.62
C ILE A 5 -3.90 2.38 7.69
N PRO A 6 -4.13 3.60 8.21
CA PRO A 6 -5.17 3.85 9.19
C PRO A 6 -6.52 3.99 8.48
N HIS A 7 -6.98 2.94 7.79
CA HIS A 7 -8.36 2.88 7.34
C HIS A 7 -9.18 2.14 8.39
N LEU A 8 -9.96 2.94 9.12
CA LEU A 8 -11.14 2.54 9.88
C LEU A 8 -10.87 1.54 11.03
N ARG A 9 -10.35 2.05 12.16
CA ARG A 9 -10.73 1.46 13.45
C ARG A 9 -12.22 1.75 13.66
N ILE A 10 -13.08 0.80 13.30
CA ILE A 10 -14.40 0.72 13.93
C ILE A 10 -14.11 0.33 15.38
N ALA A 11 -14.15 1.30 16.29
CA ALA A 11 -14.24 0.99 17.71
C ALA A 11 -15.50 0.12 17.93
N ALA A 12 -15.55 -0.66 19.01
CA ALA A 12 -16.73 -1.44 19.39
C ALA A 12 -18.04 -0.63 19.38
N HIS A 13 -17.95 0.71 19.39
CA HIS A 13 -19.02 1.64 19.07
C HIS A 13 -18.85 2.20 17.64
N ARG A 14 -19.89 2.09 16.81
CA ARG A 14 -20.02 2.59 15.42
C ARG A 14 -19.69 4.08 15.25
N ASN A 15 -18.44 4.50 15.44
CA ASN A 15 -18.01 5.88 15.29
C ASN A 15 -16.80 5.95 14.37
N VAL A 16 -16.86 6.86 13.40
CA VAL A 16 -15.78 7.06 12.42
C VAL A 16 -14.72 7.96 13.05
N TRP A 17 -13.50 7.43 13.20
CA TRP A 17 -12.36 8.23 13.63
C TRP A 17 -11.77 9.05 12.48
N GLY A 18 -11.40 10.30 12.78
CA GLY A 18 -10.75 11.19 11.83
C GLY A 18 -11.47 11.33 10.49
N PRO A 19 -12.77 11.67 10.44
CA PRO A 19 -13.52 11.71 9.17
C PRO A 19 -12.90 12.66 8.13
N LYS A 20 -12.20 13.71 8.59
CA LYS A 20 -11.46 14.66 7.74
C LYS A 20 -10.11 14.14 7.23
N GLN A 21 -9.62 13.03 7.76
CA GLN A 21 -8.35 12.39 7.38
C GLN A 21 -8.57 11.21 6.43
N LYS A 22 -9.83 10.97 6.00
CA LYS A 22 -10.13 9.94 5.01
C LYS A 22 -9.48 10.30 3.68
N ILE A 23 -8.82 9.30 3.11
CA ILE A 23 -8.23 9.36 1.78
C ILE A 23 -8.81 8.23 0.93
N THR A 24 -8.85 8.46 -0.37
CA THR A 24 -9.19 7.49 -1.40
C THR A 24 -8.15 6.35 -1.44
N VAL A 25 -8.51 5.24 -2.09
CA VAL A 25 -7.58 4.11 -2.28
C VAL A 25 -6.37 4.53 -3.13
N GLU A 26 -6.59 5.35 -4.16
CA GLU A 26 -5.49 5.86 -4.99
C GLU A 26 -4.51 6.72 -4.17
N GLU A 27 -5.01 7.63 -3.33
CA GLU A 27 -4.18 8.42 -2.43
C GLU A 27 -3.42 7.53 -1.45
N ALA A 28 -4.06 6.48 -0.91
CA ALA A 28 -3.40 5.52 -0.03
C ALA A 28 -2.26 4.77 -0.74
N ILE A 29 -2.45 4.36 -2.00
CA ILE A 29 -1.40 3.74 -2.81
C ILE A 29 -0.24 4.72 -3.03
N ARG A 30 -0.52 5.98 -3.38
CA ARG A 30 0.52 7.02 -3.55
C ARG A 30 1.27 7.29 -2.25
N VAL A 31 0.58 7.31 -1.11
CA VAL A 31 1.18 7.44 0.23
C VAL A 31 2.11 6.26 0.54
N GLY A 32 1.69 5.03 0.22
CA GLY A 32 2.48 3.82 0.45
C GLY A 32 3.65 3.62 -0.54
N THR A 33 3.74 4.44 -1.60
CA THR A 33 4.75 4.30 -2.66
C THR A 33 5.54 5.60 -2.84
N LEU A 34 5.15 6.44 -3.80
CA LEU A 34 5.84 7.67 -4.19
C LEU A 34 6.06 8.62 -3.01
N ASN A 35 5.00 8.96 -2.28
CA ASN A 35 5.09 9.95 -1.22
C ASN A 35 5.83 9.39 0.00
N GLY A 36 5.69 8.08 0.25
CA GLY A 36 6.44 7.39 1.30
C GLY A 36 7.95 7.40 1.02
N ALA A 37 8.34 7.10 -0.22
CA ALA A 37 9.74 7.16 -0.66
C ALA A 37 10.28 8.59 -0.60
N TYR A 38 9.50 9.59 -1.02
CA TYR A 38 9.89 11.00 -0.89
C TYR A 38 10.06 11.42 0.58
N ALA A 39 9.14 11.02 1.46
CA ALA A 39 9.21 11.34 2.89
C ALA A 39 10.44 10.72 3.58
N SER A 40 11.01 9.66 3.02
CA SER A 40 12.25 9.04 3.48
C SER A 40 13.50 9.44 2.69
N TYR A 41 13.39 10.38 1.73
CA TYR A 41 14.47 10.78 0.82
C TYR A 41 15.02 9.64 -0.05
N GLU A 42 14.18 8.66 -0.36
CA GLU A 42 14.49 7.46 -1.14
C GLU A 42 13.77 7.45 -2.50
N GLU A 43 13.19 8.55 -2.95
CA GLU A 43 12.42 8.65 -4.21
C GLU A 43 13.25 8.32 -5.46
N ASN A 44 14.57 8.51 -5.39
CA ASN A 44 15.52 8.11 -6.43
C ASN A 44 15.92 6.64 -6.36
N LEU A 45 15.60 5.97 -5.25
CA LEU A 45 15.94 4.57 -4.98
C LEU A 45 14.76 3.63 -5.14
N LYS A 46 13.55 4.04 -4.73
CA LYS A 46 12.32 3.21 -4.74
C LYS A 46 11.05 4.06 -4.83
N GLY A 47 9.89 3.40 -4.81
CA GLY A 47 8.57 4.05 -4.79
C GLY A 47 7.89 4.17 -6.16
N SER A 48 8.58 3.81 -7.24
CA SER A 48 7.98 3.62 -8.58
C SER A 48 8.67 2.48 -9.33
N ILE A 49 8.00 1.94 -10.36
CA ILE A 49 8.55 0.91 -11.23
C ILE A 49 9.23 1.61 -12.42
N GLU A 50 10.52 1.88 -12.27
CA GLU A 50 11.37 2.56 -13.26
C GLU A 50 12.74 1.89 -13.31
N ALA A 51 13.39 1.92 -14.48
CA ALA A 51 14.74 1.39 -14.62
C ALA A 51 15.73 2.16 -13.73
N GLY A 52 16.61 1.42 -13.04
CA GLY A 52 17.60 1.99 -12.12
C GLY A 52 17.15 2.07 -10.66
N LYS A 53 15.86 1.86 -10.36
CA LYS A 53 15.34 1.76 -8.98
C LYS A 53 15.37 0.31 -8.46
N LEU A 54 15.25 0.16 -7.14
CA LEU A 54 15.03 -1.13 -6.51
C LEU A 54 13.74 -1.76 -7.04
N ALA A 55 13.82 -3.03 -7.39
CA ALA A 55 12.65 -3.85 -7.70
C ALA A 55 11.97 -4.29 -6.39
N ASP A 56 11.27 -3.34 -5.77
CA ASP A 56 10.40 -3.53 -4.60
C ASP A 56 8.94 -3.46 -5.06
N LEU A 57 8.27 -4.61 -5.16
CA LEU A 57 6.88 -4.69 -5.62
C LEU A 57 6.11 -5.83 -4.96
N VAL A 58 4.78 -5.72 -5.01
CA VAL A 58 3.85 -6.77 -4.56
C VAL A 58 2.89 -7.05 -5.71
N VAL A 59 2.66 -8.34 -5.98
CA VAL A 59 1.62 -8.82 -6.90
C VAL A 59 0.44 -9.27 -6.07
N ILE A 60 -0.75 -8.78 -6.40
CA ILE A 60 -2.00 -9.05 -5.69
C ILE A 60 -3.06 -9.56 -6.68
N ASP A 61 -3.95 -10.42 -6.20
CA ASP A 61 -4.95 -11.13 -7.01
C ASP A 61 -6.04 -10.21 -7.60
N ARG A 62 -6.32 -9.08 -6.95
CA ARG A 62 -7.43 -8.19 -7.33
C ARG A 62 -7.01 -6.73 -7.41
N ASP A 63 -7.68 -6.00 -8.30
CA ASP A 63 -7.49 -4.57 -8.50
C ASP A 63 -8.09 -3.77 -7.32
N PRO A 64 -7.26 -3.17 -6.45
CA PRO A 64 -7.74 -2.49 -5.25
C PRO A 64 -8.58 -1.24 -5.56
N LEU A 65 -8.49 -0.69 -6.77
CA LEU A 65 -9.29 0.48 -7.18
C LEU A 65 -10.74 0.14 -7.51
N LYS A 66 -11.05 -1.16 -7.67
CA LYS A 66 -12.40 -1.66 -7.99
C LYS A 66 -13.07 -2.38 -6.83
N GLU A 67 -12.33 -2.62 -5.75
CA GLU A 67 -12.81 -3.35 -4.58
C GLU A 67 -13.48 -2.44 -3.55
N ASN A 68 -14.30 -3.03 -2.67
CA ASN A 68 -14.83 -2.30 -1.52
C ASN A 68 -13.65 -1.94 -0.59
N PRO A 69 -13.49 -0.68 -0.17
CA PRO A 69 -12.42 -0.28 0.76
C PRO A 69 -12.36 -1.11 2.04
N SER A 70 -13.49 -1.66 2.47
CA SER A 70 -13.61 -2.49 3.68
C SER A 70 -13.06 -3.91 3.51
N THR A 71 -12.87 -4.38 2.28
CA THR A 71 -12.40 -5.75 1.97
C THR A 71 -10.96 -5.78 1.46
N LEU A 72 -10.30 -4.63 1.28
CA LEU A 72 -8.94 -4.56 0.72
C LEU A 72 -7.92 -5.42 1.46
N VAL A 73 -8.03 -5.53 2.79
CA VAL A 73 -7.12 -6.36 3.63
C VAL A 73 -7.22 -7.87 3.33
N THR A 74 -8.27 -8.29 2.62
CA THR A 74 -8.52 -9.68 2.26
C THR A 74 -8.05 -10.04 0.85
N ILE A 75 -7.52 -9.06 0.09
CA ILE A 75 -6.95 -9.33 -1.22
C ILE A 75 -5.69 -10.20 -1.01
N PRO A 76 -5.63 -11.41 -1.59
CA PRO A 76 -4.45 -12.25 -1.52
C PRO A 76 -3.24 -11.54 -2.13
N VAL A 77 -2.11 -11.68 -1.45
CA VAL A 77 -0.80 -11.40 -2.03
C VAL A 77 -0.36 -12.67 -2.73
N GLU A 78 -0.10 -12.57 -4.03
CA GLU A 78 0.39 -13.68 -4.85
C GLU A 78 1.91 -13.79 -4.72
N ARG A 79 2.61 -12.65 -4.78
CA ARG A 79 4.07 -12.58 -4.70
C ARG A 79 4.57 -11.28 -4.09
N THR A 80 5.71 -11.33 -3.39
CA THR A 80 6.44 -10.14 -2.94
C THR A 80 7.88 -10.18 -3.42
N MET A 81 8.34 -9.09 -4.02
CA MET A 81 9.74 -8.88 -4.38
C MET A 81 10.34 -7.76 -3.52
N ALA A 82 11.53 -8.00 -2.99
CA ALA A 82 12.32 -6.99 -2.28
C ALA A 82 13.76 -6.98 -2.82
N GLY A 83 14.22 -5.83 -3.29
CA GLY A 83 15.56 -5.61 -3.85
C GLY A 83 15.85 -6.55 -5.02
N GLY A 84 14.85 -6.87 -5.85
CA GLY A 84 15.01 -7.78 -6.99
C GLY A 84 14.95 -9.27 -6.66
N ARG A 85 14.62 -9.66 -5.43
CA ARG A 85 14.45 -11.07 -5.04
C ARG A 85 13.03 -11.34 -4.59
N TRP A 86 12.42 -12.42 -5.09
CA TRP A 86 11.16 -12.92 -4.56
C TRP A 86 11.36 -13.40 -3.11
N THR A 87 10.63 -12.82 -2.17
CA THR A 87 10.69 -13.15 -0.74
C THR A 87 9.45 -13.89 -0.25
N PHE A 88 8.38 -13.85 -1.06
CA PHE A 88 7.13 -14.55 -0.80
C PHE A 88 6.48 -14.93 -2.13
N GLU A 89 5.94 -16.14 -2.20
CA GLU A 89 5.11 -16.69 -3.28
C GLU A 89 4.05 -17.60 -2.61
N SER A 90 2.77 -17.44 -2.98
CA SER A 90 1.64 -18.21 -2.43
C SER A 90 1.47 -19.59 -3.05
#